data_AF-A0ABD5DVH3-F1
#
_entry.id   AF-A0ABD5DVH3-F1
#
_cell.length_a   1.000
_cell.length_b   1.000
_cell.length_c   1.000
_cell.angle_alpha   90.00
_cell.angle_beta   90.00
_cell.angle_gamma   90.00
#
_symmetry.space_group_name_H-M   'P 1'
#
loop_
_entity.id
_entity.type
_entity.pdbx_description
1 polymer ?
#
loop_
_entity_poly.entity_id
_entity_poly.type
_entity_poly.pdbx_seq_one_letter_code
_entity_poly.pdbx_strand_id
1 'polypeptide(L)'
;ECASQQAVAQYGEAVLARGWHLAVISTGALADSELEQRLRQAGGKLTLLAGAVAGIDGLAAAKEGGLERVTYRSRKSPASWRGSYAEQLIDLSAVNEAKIFFEGSAREAARLFPANANVAATVALGGIGLDATRVQ
;
A
#
# COMPACT_ATOMS: atom_id res chain seq x y z
N GLU A 1 -9.50 1.77 11.20
CA GLU A 1 -8.21 1.14 11.51
C GLU A 1 -7.11 2.13 11.16
N CYS A 2 -6.28 2.45 12.16
CA CYS A 2 -5.14 3.37 12.10
C CYS A 2 -3.99 2.91 13.02
N ALA A 3 -3.87 1.61 13.22
CA ALA A 3 -2.86 0.96 14.05
C ALA A 3 -1.72 0.36 13.20
N SER A 4 -2.01 -0.65 12.37
CA SER A 4 -1.00 -1.32 11.52
C SER A 4 -1.64 -2.29 10.52
N GLN A 5 -0.85 -2.72 9.54
CA GLN A 5 -1.25 -3.80 8.63
C GLN A 5 -1.57 -5.10 9.40
N GLN A 6 -0.83 -5.39 10.47
CA GLN A 6 -1.06 -6.55 11.33
C GLN A 6 -2.41 -6.45 12.06
N ALA A 7 -2.82 -5.25 12.50
CA ALA A 7 -4.12 -5.04 13.11
C ALA A 7 -5.26 -5.32 12.12
N VAL A 8 -5.10 -4.95 10.85
CA VAL A 8 -6.07 -5.32 9.79
C VAL A 8 -6.14 -6.84 9.65
N ALA A 9 -5.00 -7.52 9.59
CA ALA A 9 -4.94 -8.99 9.47
C ALA A 9 -5.58 -9.71 10.66
N GLN A 10 -5.35 -9.21 11.87
CA GLN A 10 -5.80 -9.84 13.11
C GLN A 10 -7.29 -9.59 13.40
N TYR A 11 -7.80 -8.39 13.13
CA TYR A 11 -9.13 -7.98 13.60
C TYR A 11 -10.12 -7.70 12.48
N GLY A 12 -9.65 -7.47 11.24
CA GLY A 12 -10.48 -6.96 10.16
C GLY A 12 -11.66 -7.87 9.82
N GLU A 13 -11.42 -9.18 9.69
CA GLU A 13 -12.45 -10.15 9.36
C GLU A 13 -13.51 -10.24 10.48
N ALA A 14 -13.07 -10.30 11.74
CA ALA A 14 -13.97 -10.36 12.88
C ALA A 14 -14.87 -9.12 13.00
N VAL A 15 -14.36 -7.94 12.63
CA VAL A 15 -15.16 -6.70 12.59
C VAL A 15 -16.19 -6.77 11.46
N LEU A 16 -15.76 -7.15 10.26
CA LEU A 16 -16.64 -7.22 9.09
C LEU A 16 -17.71 -8.31 9.22
N ALA A 17 -17.38 -9.47 9.81
CA ALA A 17 -18.30 -10.58 10.08
C ALA A 17 -19.51 -10.18 10.95
N ARG A 18 -19.41 -9.08 11.70
CA ARG A 18 -20.52 -8.51 12.48
C ARG A 18 -21.46 -7.62 11.64
N GLY A 19 -21.21 -7.49 10.33
CA GLY A 19 -21.92 -6.56 9.44
C GLY A 19 -21.51 -5.10 9.63
N TRP A 20 -20.41 -4.83 10.35
CA TRP A 20 -19.98 -3.46 10.67
C TRP A 20 -19.20 -2.81 9.52
N HIS A 21 -19.06 -1.49 9.59
CA HIS A 21 -18.23 -0.71 8.67
C HIS A 21 -16.80 -0.62 9.19
N LEU A 22 -15.85 -1.19 8.45
CA LEU A 22 -14.42 -1.05 8.67
C LEU A 22 -13.80 -0.09 7.65
N ALA A 23 -13.39 1.09 8.12
CA ALA A 23 -12.53 2.00 7.34
C ALA A 23 -11.04 1.72 7.65
N VAL A 24 -10.19 1.56 6.63
CA VAL A 24 -8.78 1.13 6.76
C VAL A 24 -7.84 2.14 6.12
N ILE A 25 -6.80 2.55 6.85
CA ILE A 25 -5.67 3.33 6.30
C ILE A 25 -4.41 2.48 6.08
N SER A 26 -4.26 1.35 6.79
CA SER A 26 -3.16 0.40 6.60
C SER A 26 -3.37 -0.50 5.38
N THR A 27 -3.60 0.11 4.21
CA THR A 27 -3.99 -0.55 2.97
C THR A 27 -2.96 -1.54 2.42
N GLY A 28 -1.69 -1.43 2.84
CA GLY A 28 -0.66 -2.41 2.47
C GLY A 28 -0.93 -3.82 2.98
N ALA A 29 -1.81 -3.99 4.00
CA ALA A 29 -2.28 -5.31 4.42
C ALA A 29 -2.92 -6.10 3.26
N LEU A 30 -3.54 -5.41 2.30
CA LEU A 30 -4.21 -6.03 1.15
C LEU A 30 -3.24 -6.50 0.07
N ALA A 31 -1.93 -6.35 0.27
CA ALA A 31 -0.92 -7.02 -0.56
C ALA A 31 -0.89 -8.54 -0.34
N ASP A 32 -1.46 -9.02 0.77
CA ASP A 32 -1.83 -10.42 0.97
C ASP A 32 -3.20 -10.69 0.33
N SER A 33 -3.20 -11.44 -0.78
CA SER A 33 -4.41 -11.74 -1.54
C SER A 33 -5.40 -12.61 -0.76
N GLU A 34 -4.92 -13.50 0.11
CA GLU A 34 -5.81 -14.35 0.92
C GLU A 34 -6.52 -13.52 1.98
N LEU A 35 -5.78 -12.62 2.64
CA LEU A 35 -6.37 -11.66 3.57
C LEU A 35 -7.37 -10.74 2.86
N GLU A 36 -7.01 -10.19 1.70
CA GLU A 36 -7.90 -9.34 0.92
C GLU A 36 -9.23 -10.04 0.61
N GLN A 37 -9.17 -11.28 0.12
CA GLN A 37 -10.36 -12.08 -0.20
C GLN A 37 -11.23 -12.32 1.03
N ARG A 38 -10.65 -12.74 2.16
CA ARG A 38 -11.40 -12.93 3.41
C ARG A 38 -12.12 -11.67 3.85
N LEU A 39 -11.44 -10.52 3.83
CA LEU A 39 -12.05 -9.24 4.22
C LEU A 39 -13.21 -8.84 3.29
N ARG A 40 -13.05 -9.02 1.97
CA ARG A 40 -14.11 -8.69 1.00
C ARG A 40 -15.35 -9.58 1.14
N GLN A 41 -15.19 -10.81 1.64
CA GLN A 41 -16.26 -11.79 1.79
C GLN A 41 -16.90 -11.82 3.19
N ALA A 42 -16.34 -11.08 4.16
CA ALA A 42 -16.77 -11.11 5.55
C ALA A 42 -18.15 -10.43 5.83
N GLY A 43 -18.85 -9.92 4.82
CA GLY A 43 -20.25 -9.47 4.94
C GLY A 43 -20.48 -8.04 5.46
N GLY A 44 -19.48 -7.41 6.07
CA GLY A 44 -19.51 -5.98 6.44
C GLY A 44 -19.11 -5.04 5.30
N LYS A 45 -19.12 -3.74 5.58
CA LYS A 45 -18.63 -2.73 4.63
C LYS A 45 -17.15 -2.48 4.87
N LEU A 46 -16.30 -2.72 3.86
CA LEU A 46 -14.90 -2.31 3.87
C LEU A 46 -14.73 -1.01 3.08
N THR A 47 -14.02 -0.03 3.64
CA THR A 47 -13.66 1.21 2.94
C THR A 47 -12.18 1.48 3.09
N LEU A 48 -11.50 1.67 1.96
CA LEU A 48 -10.10 2.06 1.93
C LEU A 48 -10.03 3.59 1.96
N LEU A 49 -9.25 4.12 2.89
CA LEU A 49 -9.04 5.56 3.02
C LEU A 49 -7.81 5.96 2.20
N ALA A 50 -7.89 7.13 1.56
CA ALA A 50 -6.79 7.65 0.73
C ALA A 50 -5.49 7.86 1.53
N GLY A 51 -5.61 8.20 2.82
CA GLY A 51 -4.45 8.45 3.68
C GLY A 51 -3.63 9.65 3.18
N ALA A 52 -2.33 9.46 2.99
CA ALA A 52 -1.38 10.53 2.68
C ALA A 52 -1.26 10.88 1.18
N VAL A 53 -2.25 10.51 0.35
CA VAL A 53 -2.28 10.81 -1.09
C VAL A 53 -3.61 11.42 -1.49
N ALA A 54 -3.55 12.41 -2.38
CA ALA A 54 -4.70 13.07 -2.99
C ALA A 54 -4.91 12.59 -4.44
N GLY A 55 -6.09 12.85 -5.00
CA GLY A 55 -6.39 12.54 -6.41
C GLY A 55 -6.69 11.07 -6.70
N ILE A 56 -7.04 10.28 -5.67
CA ILE A 56 -7.44 8.87 -5.85
C ILE A 56 -8.73 8.75 -6.66
N ASP A 57 -9.62 9.72 -6.56
CA ASP A 57 -10.82 9.87 -7.38
C ASP A 57 -10.48 10.09 -8.86
N GLY A 58 -9.54 10.99 -9.16
CA GLY A 58 -9.03 11.21 -10.53
C GLY A 58 -8.33 9.98 -11.10
N LEU A 59 -7.56 9.27 -10.27
CA LEU A 59 -6.93 8.02 -10.65
C LEU A 59 -7.95 6.92 -10.97
N ALA A 60 -9.00 6.81 -10.15
CA ALA A 60 -10.09 5.87 -10.38
C ALA A 60 -10.88 6.21 -11.66
N ALA A 61 -11.14 7.49 -11.93
CA ALA A 61 -11.78 7.93 -13.17
C ALA A 61 -10.90 7.64 -14.40
N ALA A 62 -9.59 7.90 -14.31
CA ALA A 62 -8.65 7.62 -15.39
C ALA A 62 -8.56 6.13 -15.71
N LYS A 63 -8.65 5.26 -14.70
CA LYS A 63 -8.72 3.80 -14.87
C LYS A 63 -9.90 3.40 -15.76
N GLU A 64 -11.10 3.92 -15.49
CA GLU A 64 -12.28 3.66 -16.33
C GLU A 64 -12.09 4.20 -17.76
N GLY A 65 -11.28 5.25 -17.92
CA GLY A 65 -10.88 5.82 -19.21
C GLY A 65 -9.75 5.10 -19.95
N GLY A 66 -9.30 3.92 -19.48
CA GLY A 66 -8.26 3.13 -20.15
C GLY A 66 -6.82 3.44 -19.72
N LEU A 67 -6.61 3.87 -18.48
CA LEU A 67 -5.27 4.07 -17.93
C LEU A 67 -4.40 2.81 -18.02
N GLU A 68 -3.31 2.89 -18.79
CA GLU A 68 -2.43 1.73 -19.04
C GLU A 68 -1.31 1.59 -18.01
N ARG A 69 -0.86 2.69 -17.41
CA ARG A 69 0.34 2.69 -16.55
C ARG A 69 0.22 3.67 -15.39
N VAL A 70 0.55 3.18 -14.21
CA VAL A 70 0.71 3.96 -12.98
C VAL A 70 2.11 3.76 -12.45
N THR A 71 2.73 4.85 -12.02
CA THR A 71 4.01 4.80 -11.33
C THR A 71 3.97 5.67 -10.10
N TYR A 72 4.09 5.04 -8.93
CA TYR A 72 4.26 5.72 -7.66
C TYR A 72 5.76 5.93 -7.41
N ARG A 73 6.15 7.17 -7.10
CA ARG A 73 7.52 7.50 -6.73
C ARG A 73 7.57 8.07 -5.31
N SER A 74 8.35 7.45 -4.43
CA SER A 74 8.55 7.89 -3.05
C SER A 74 9.99 8.34 -2.84
N ARG A 75 10.19 9.60 -2.47
CA ARG A 75 11.50 10.14 -2.09
C ARG A 75 11.53 10.44 -0.60
N LYS A 76 12.41 9.78 0.15
CA LYS A 76 12.61 10.02 1.58
C LYS A 76 14.10 10.14 1.90
N SER A 77 14.41 10.74 3.04
CA SER A 77 15.78 10.76 3.57
C SER A 77 16.26 9.33 3.87
N PRO A 78 17.57 9.04 3.77
CA PRO A 78 18.12 7.74 4.18
C PRO A 78 17.75 7.37 5.63
N ALA A 79 17.63 8.36 6.51
CA ALA A 79 17.23 8.16 7.91
C ALA A 79 15.83 7.53 8.05
N SER A 80 14.91 7.81 7.13
CA SER A 80 13.54 7.27 7.14
C SER A 80 13.46 5.78 6.79
N TRP A 81 14.56 5.20 6.30
CA TRP A 81 14.64 3.80 5.87
C TRP A 81 15.44 2.91 6.84
N ARG A 82 15.98 3.47 7.92
CA ARG A 82 16.72 2.70 8.93
C ARG A 82 15.83 1.65 9.59
N GLY A 83 16.39 0.46 9.83
CA GLY A 83 15.66 -0.69 10.36
C GLY A 83 14.61 -1.27 9.41
N SER A 84 14.65 -0.93 8.12
CA SER A 84 13.81 -1.53 7.08
C SER A 84 14.63 -2.42 6.15
N TYR A 85 13.95 -3.15 5.26
CA TYR A 85 14.58 -3.98 4.23
C TYR A 85 15.56 -3.20 3.32
N ALA A 86 15.48 -1.88 3.28
CA ALA A 86 16.38 -1.03 2.49
C ALA A 86 17.86 -1.22 2.86
N GLU A 87 18.17 -1.55 4.12
CA GLU A 87 19.54 -1.79 4.60
C GLU A 87 20.18 -3.04 3.94
N GLN A 88 19.37 -3.94 3.37
CA GLN A 88 19.85 -5.08 2.58
C GLN A 88 20.10 -4.73 1.11
N LEU A 89 19.58 -3.58 0.63
CA LEU A 89 19.63 -3.18 -0.77
C LEU A 89 20.66 -2.08 -1.03
N ILE A 90 20.93 -1.24 -0.03
CA ILE A 90 21.87 -0.12 -0.16
C ILE A 90 22.49 0.25 1.20
N ASP A 91 23.74 0.71 1.17
CA ASP A 91 24.35 1.38 2.31
C ASP A 91 23.74 2.79 2.48
N LEU A 92 22.80 2.91 3.41
CA LEU A 92 22.11 4.17 3.72
C LEU A 92 23.06 5.28 4.21
N SER A 93 24.24 4.94 4.75
CA SER A 93 25.21 5.92 5.24
C SER A 93 26.02 6.57 4.12
N ALA A 94 26.17 5.87 2.99
CA ALA A 94 26.89 6.33 1.82
C ALA A 94 26.01 7.13 0.83
N VAL A 95 24.70 7.25 1.07
CA VAL A 95 23.78 7.96 0.18
C VAL A 95 23.95 9.48 0.34
N ASN A 96 24.63 10.11 -0.61
CA ASN A 96 24.86 11.56 -0.67
C ASN A 96 24.03 12.27 -1.76
N GLU A 97 23.39 11.52 -2.66
CA GLU A 97 22.50 12.02 -3.70
C GLU A 97 21.25 11.15 -3.86
N ALA A 98 20.26 11.62 -4.62
CA ALA A 98 19.03 10.88 -4.84
C ALA A 98 19.30 9.60 -5.64
N LYS A 99 19.06 8.45 -5.03
CA LYS A 99 19.28 7.14 -5.64
C LYS A 99 18.06 6.24 -5.49
N ILE A 100 17.68 5.57 -6.57
CA ILE A 100 16.69 4.49 -6.53
C ILE A 100 17.38 3.28 -5.92
N PHE A 101 16.88 2.79 -4.78
CA PHE A 101 17.36 1.56 -4.14
C PHE A 101 16.35 0.41 -4.25
N PHE A 102 15.12 0.70 -4.66
CA PHE A 102 14.07 -0.28 -4.86
C PHE A 102 13.26 0.08 -6.11
N GLU A 103 12.99 -0.92 -6.93
CA GLU A 103 12.05 -0.84 -8.04
C GLU A 103 11.29 -2.16 -8.11
N GLY A 104 9.96 -2.08 -8.19
CA GLY A 104 9.09 -3.27 -8.23
C GLY A 104 7.62 -2.90 -8.28
N SER A 105 6.75 -3.87 -8.07
CA SER A 105 5.31 -3.68 -7.95
C SER A 105 4.91 -3.05 -6.61
N ALA A 106 3.71 -2.47 -6.54
CA ALA A 106 3.13 -2.03 -5.28
C ALA A 106 2.90 -3.18 -4.30
N ARG A 107 2.66 -4.41 -4.79
CA ARG A 107 2.58 -5.62 -3.96
C ARG A 107 3.91 -5.92 -3.27
N GLU A 108 5.00 -5.93 -4.01
CA GLU A 108 6.35 -6.16 -3.46
C GLU A 108 6.74 -5.07 -2.48
N ALA A 109 6.48 -3.80 -2.83
CA ALA A 109 6.74 -2.67 -1.95
C ALA A 109 5.99 -2.79 -0.61
N ALA A 110 4.70 -3.16 -0.65
CA ALA A 110 3.88 -3.33 0.55
C ALA A 110 4.39 -4.46 1.46
N ARG A 111 4.90 -5.55 0.88
CA ARG A 111 5.46 -6.68 1.62
C ARG A 111 6.85 -6.41 2.21
N LEU A 112 7.74 -5.77 1.44
CA LEU A 112 9.12 -5.50 1.85
C LEU A 112 9.22 -4.29 2.78
N PHE A 113 8.32 -3.31 2.64
CA PHE A 113 8.34 -2.06 3.40
C PHE A 113 6.99 -1.76 4.08
N PRO A 114 6.48 -2.63 4.97
CA PRO A 114 5.14 -2.51 5.55
C PRO A 114 4.91 -1.20 6.33
N ALA A 115 5.96 -0.61 6.91
CA ALA A 115 5.88 0.68 7.58
C ALA A 115 5.80 1.89 6.62
N ASN A 116 6.11 1.69 5.33
CA ASN A 116 6.35 2.78 4.37
C ASN A 116 5.49 2.73 3.11
N ALA A 117 4.83 1.62 2.82
CA ALA A 117 4.23 1.36 1.50
C ALA A 117 2.69 1.37 1.44
N ASN A 118 2.00 1.86 2.49
CA ASN A 118 0.54 2.03 2.44
C ASN A 118 0.11 2.96 1.30
N VAL A 119 0.85 4.04 1.02
CA VAL A 119 0.50 4.94 -0.10
C VAL A 119 0.62 4.23 -1.45
N ALA A 120 1.65 3.41 -1.64
CA ALA A 120 1.80 2.60 -2.85
C ALA A 120 0.62 1.64 -3.03
N ALA A 121 0.21 0.96 -1.96
CA ALA A 121 -0.94 0.07 -1.97
C ALA A 121 -2.25 0.83 -2.24
N THR A 122 -2.47 1.99 -1.62
CA THR A 122 -3.65 2.84 -1.87
C THR A 122 -3.73 3.29 -3.32
N VAL A 123 -2.63 3.77 -3.90
CA VAL A 123 -2.55 4.16 -5.31
C VAL A 123 -2.88 2.96 -6.22
N ALA A 124 -2.31 1.80 -5.94
CA ALA A 124 -2.60 0.58 -6.69
C ALA A 124 -4.08 0.17 -6.62
N LEU A 125 -4.66 0.15 -5.42
CA LEU A 125 -6.04 -0.30 -5.18
C LEU A 125 -7.06 0.70 -5.74
N GLY A 126 -6.73 2.00 -5.74
CA GLY A 126 -7.52 3.04 -6.40
C GLY A 126 -7.28 3.15 -7.92
N GLY A 127 -6.27 2.45 -8.45
CA GLY A 127 -5.88 2.50 -9.85
C GLY A 127 -5.89 1.12 -10.50
N ILE A 128 -4.79 0.80 -11.19
CA ILE A 128 -4.68 -0.36 -12.08
C ILE A 128 -4.32 -1.68 -11.37
N GLY A 129 -4.26 -1.69 -10.03
CA GLY A 129 -3.96 -2.88 -9.23
C GLY A 129 -2.54 -2.94 -8.69
N LEU A 130 -2.32 -3.81 -7.70
CA LEU A 130 -1.09 -3.95 -6.93
C LEU A 130 0.11 -4.45 -7.76
N ASP A 131 -0.14 -5.35 -8.69
CA ASP A 131 0.91 -5.95 -9.52
C ASP A 131 1.25 -5.07 -10.74
N ALA A 132 0.27 -4.33 -11.27
CA ALA A 132 0.46 -3.46 -12.44
C ALA A 132 0.97 -2.05 -12.10
N THR A 133 0.89 -1.63 -10.83
CA THR A 133 1.40 -0.34 -10.39
C THR A 133 2.89 -0.45 -10.05
N ARG A 134 3.73 0.29 -10.77
CA ARG A 134 5.18 0.34 -10.52
C ARG A 134 5.50 1.28 -9.36
N VAL A 135 6.45 0.90 -8.52
CA VAL A 135 6.97 1.68 -7.39
C VAL A 135 8.47 1.91 -7.55
N GLN A 136 8.92 3.12 -7.21
CA GLN A 136 10.32 3.55 -7.17
C GLN A 136 10.54 4.68 -6.16
#